data_AF-A0A7V0WES7-F1
#
_entry.id   AF-A0A7V0WES7-F1
#
_cell.length_a   1.000
_cell.length_b   1.000
_cell.length_c   1.000
_cell.angle_alpha   90.00
_cell.angle_beta   90.00
_cell.angle_gamma   90.00
#
_symmetry.space_group_name_H-M   'P 1'
#
loop_
_entity.id
_entity.type
_entity.pdbx_description
1 polymer ?
#
loop_
_entity_poly.entity_id
_entity_poly.type
_entity_poly.pdbx_seq_one_letter_code
_entity_poly.pdbx_strand_id
1 'polypeptide(L)'
;MKYTYFEINNFKGIEKVRIDIDSSPKGDVYTLVGLNESGKTTVLEGINLLTYREDLDPLDLPGYGEHDIHDLIPIAKRANFNDSIMIEAGFMPTESDEKILARLFKKNVGATLTEPIGEFHITQAYKFENSTMVAGQHSIKWNINLVGKLKRQRIPKKISSPNWAECIRIIKTFLPSVVYFPNFLFEFPDKIYLENPPDNPDKHNFYCT
;
A
#
# COMPACT_ATOMS: atom_id res chain seq x y z
N MET A 1 10.74 -8.27 1.80
CA MET A 1 10.38 -7.13 2.67
C MET A 1 8.93 -7.32 3.12
N LYS A 2 8.53 -6.84 4.30
CA LYS A 2 7.16 -7.01 4.81
C LYS A 2 6.56 -5.69 5.30
N TYR A 3 5.24 -5.59 5.32
CA TYR A 3 4.55 -4.51 6.01
C TYR A 3 4.64 -4.70 7.54
N THR A 4 4.72 -3.60 8.27
CA THR A 4 4.61 -3.59 9.75
C THR A 4 3.29 -3.00 10.22
N TYR A 5 2.80 -1.95 9.56
CA TYR A 5 1.50 -1.36 9.85
C TYR A 5 0.96 -0.56 8.65
N PHE A 6 -0.33 -0.20 8.74
CA PHE A 6 -0.96 0.85 7.96
C PHE A 6 -1.59 1.89 8.88
N GLU A 7 -1.46 3.17 8.56
CA GLU A 7 -2.12 4.27 9.27
C GLU A 7 -2.87 5.14 8.26
N ILE A 8 -4.17 5.36 8.49
CA ILE A 8 -5.06 6.12 7.61
C ILE A 8 -5.65 7.27 8.41
N ASN A 9 -5.57 8.49 7.86
CA ASN A 9 -6.07 9.71 8.47
C ASN A 9 -6.97 10.48 7.51
N ASN A 10 -8.07 11.02 8.05
CA ASN A 10 -9.06 11.86 7.33
C ASN A 10 -9.59 11.21 6.03
N PHE A 11 -9.86 9.91 6.01
CA PHE A 11 -10.30 9.19 4.82
C PHE A 11 -11.75 8.71 4.97
N LYS A 12 -12.68 9.28 4.17
CA LYS A 12 -14.12 8.98 4.24
C LYS A 12 -14.63 9.03 5.69
N GLY A 13 -15.18 7.93 6.23
CA GLY A 13 -15.66 7.88 7.61
C GLY A 13 -14.56 7.81 8.69
N ILE A 14 -13.29 7.71 8.31
CA ILE A 14 -12.17 7.49 9.22
C ILE A 14 -11.49 8.82 9.53
N GLU A 15 -11.52 9.23 10.80
CA GLU A 15 -10.69 10.33 11.29
C GLU A 15 -9.23 9.88 11.43
N LYS A 16 -9.00 8.78 12.15
CA LYS A 16 -7.70 8.14 12.31
C LYS A 16 -7.85 6.67 12.65
N VAL A 17 -7.10 5.81 11.96
CA VAL A 17 -6.99 4.38 12.29
C VAL A 17 -5.57 3.91 12.03
N ARG A 18 -5.09 3.00 12.88
CA ARG A 18 -3.81 2.30 12.71
C ARG A 18 -4.03 0.80 12.84
N ILE A 19 -3.41 0.04 11.95
CA ILE A 19 -3.52 -1.42 11.88
C ILE A 19 -2.11 -1.98 11.89
N ASP A 20 -1.71 -2.57 13.02
CA ASP A 20 -0.39 -3.16 13.18
C ASP A 20 -0.41 -4.65 12.77
N ILE A 21 0.30 -4.96 11.69
CA ILE A 21 0.38 -6.28 11.05
C ILE A 21 1.59 -7.08 11.57
N ASP A 22 2.53 -6.45 12.26
CA ASP A 22 3.63 -7.16 12.95
C ASP A 22 3.35 -7.36 14.46
N SER A 23 2.08 -7.31 14.86
CA SER A 23 1.65 -7.52 16.24
C SER A 23 1.67 -9.02 16.63
N SER A 24 1.86 -9.30 17.92
CA SER A 24 1.89 -10.67 18.44
C SER A 24 0.48 -11.13 18.83
N PRO A 25 0.05 -12.36 18.48
CA PRO A 25 0.77 -13.38 17.73
C PRO A 25 0.87 -13.05 16.23
N LYS A 26 2.03 -13.34 15.63
CA LYS A 26 2.24 -13.13 14.19
C LYS A 26 1.34 -14.08 13.41
N GLY A 27 0.36 -13.53 12.72
CA GLY A 27 -0.49 -14.24 11.77
C GLY A 27 -0.18 -13.84 10.33
N ASP A 28 -0.43 -14.73 9.39
CA ASP A 28 -0.44 -14.41 7.96
C ASP A 28 -1.83 -13.95 7.49
N VAL A 29 -2.86 -14.14 8.33
CA VAL A 29 -4.25 -13.82 8.05
C VAL A 29 -4.81 -12.92 9.14
N TYR A 30 -5.34 -11.76 8.75
CA TYR A 30 -5.98 -10.78 9.63
C TYR A 30 -7.44 -10.63 9.24
N THR A 31 -8.34 -10.69 10.21
CA THR A 31 -9.77 -10.52 9.98
C THR A 31 -10.23 -9.20 10.58
N LEU A 32 -10.84 -8.35 9.75
CA LEU A 32 -11.52 -7.14 10.21
C LEU A 32 -12.95 -7.50 10.61
N VAL A 33 -13.24 -7.47 11.92
CA VAL A 33 -14.57 -7.76 12.48
C VAL A 33 -15.19 -6.47 13.01
N GLY A 34 -16.49 -6.30 12.78
CA GLY A 34 -17.24 -5.14 13.26
C GLY A 34 -18.66 -5.11 12.71
N LEU A 35 -19.51 -4.27 13.28
CA LEU A 35 -20.89 -4.06 12.84
C LEU A 35 -20.95 -3.52 11.41
N ASN A 36 -22.11 -3.60 10.77
CA ASN A 36 -22.31 -2.93 9.48
C ASN A 36 -22.01 -1.43 9.61
N GLU A 37 -21.55 -0.83 8.50
CA GLU A 37 -21.14 0.57 8.43
C GLU A 37 -19.98 0.97 9.36
N SER A 38 -19.30 0.03 10.02
CA SER A 38 -18.16 0.31 10.92
C SER A 38 -16.85 0.72 10.21
N GLY A 39 -16.88 0.93 8.89
CA GLY A 39 -15.70 1.36 8.12
C GLY A 39 -14.74 0.24 7.67
N LYS A 40 -15.11 -1.04 7.76
CA LYS A 40 -14.24 -2.17 7.33
C LYS A 40 -13.81 -2.06 5.87
N THR A 41 -14.77 -1.84 4.97
CA THR A 41 -14.48 -1.65 3.54
C THR A 41 -13.65 -0.40 3.30
N THR A 42 -13.96 0.69 4.02
CA THR A 42 -13.23 1.96 3.95
C THR A 42 -11.76 1.84 4.33
N VAL A 43 -11.44 1.00 5.32
CA VAL A 43 -10.06 0.67 5.68
C VAL A 43 -9.34 -0.02 4.51
N LEU A 44 -9.96 -1.03 3.89
CA LEU A 44 -9.35 -1.77 2.78
C LEU A 44 -9.16 -0.89 1.54
N GLU A 45 -10.13 -0.04 1.23
CA GLU A 45 -10.01 0.98 0.18
C GLU A 45 -8.87 1.95 0.44
N GLY A 46 -8.70 2.40 1.69
CA GLY A 46 -7.59 3.27 2.08
C GLY A 46 -6.23 2.60 1.88
N ILE A 47 -6.09 1.32 2.24
CA ILE A 47 -4.86 0.55 1.98
C ILE A 47 -4.62 0.41 0.47
N ASN A 48 -5.66 0.15 -0.30
CA ASN A 48 -5.58 0.00 -1.76
C ASN A 48 -5.11 1.27 -2.49
N LEU A 49 -5.39 2.45 -1.92
CA LEU A 49 -4.98 3.73 -2.51
C LEU A 49 -3.46 3.97 -2.46
N LEU A 50 -2.68 3.13 -1.77
CA LEU A 50 -1.22 3.24 -1.76
C LEU A 50 -0.61 2.92 -3.13
N THR A 51 -0.13 3.95 -3.82
CA THR A 51 0.37 3.87 -5.21
C THR A 51 1.87 4.13 -5.33
N TYR A 52 2.65 3.92 -4.27
CA TYR A 52 4.11 4.15 -4.28
C TYR A 52 4.89 3.32 -5.32
N ARG A 53 4.22 2.37 -5.99
CA ARG A 53 4.63 1.72 -7.24
C ARG A 53 3.79 2.28 -8.39
N GLU A 54 4.22 3.40 -8.95
CA GLU A 54 3.55 4.11 -10.05
C GLU A 54 3.43 3.27 -11.34
N ASP A 55 4.11 2.11 -11.43
CA ASP A 55 4.32 1.36 -12.68
C ASP A 55 3.72 -0.06 -12.71
N LEU A 56 3.07 -0.51 -11.62
CA LEU A 56 2.30 -1.75 -11.70
C LEU A 56 0.90 -1.35 -12.13
N ASP A 57 0.63 -1.48 -13.42
CA ASP A 57 -0.75 -1.56 -13.91
C ASP A 57 -1.50 -2.43 -12.92
N PRO A 58 -2.59 -1.93 -12.30
CA PRO A 58 -3.49 -2.82 -11.60
C PRO A 58 -3.79 -3.92 -12.62
N LEU A 59 -3.62 -5.19 -12.22
CA LEU A 59 -4.18 -6.28 -13.02
C LEU A 59 -5.55 -5.79 -13.47
N ASP A 60 -5.82 -5.76 -14.78
CA ASP A 60 -7.07 -5.29 -15.41
C ASP A 60 -8.25 -6.08 -14.84
N LEU A 61 -8.56 -5.82 -13.58
CA LEU A 61 -9.52 -6.51 -12.75
C LEU A 61 -10.78 -5.66 -12.85
N PRO A 62 -11.89 -6.23 -13.32
CA PRO A 62 -13.14 -5.49 -13.43
C PRO A 62 -13.52 -4.92 -12.06
N GLY A 63 -13.68 -3.60 -11.98
CA GLY A 63 -13.96 -2.87 -10.73
C GLY A 63 -12.80 -2.04 -10.17
N TYR A 64 -11.60 -2.12 -10.78
CA TYR A 64 -10.48 -1.20 -10.50
C TYR A 64 -10.70 0.14 -11.23
N GLY A 65 -11.80 0.82 -10.92
CA GLY A 65 -12.14 2.12 -11.51
C GLY A 65 -11.47 3.28 -10.79
N GLU A 66 -11.09 4.31 -11.55
CA GLU A 66 -10.59 5.60 -11.06
C GLU A 66 -11.42 6.08 -9.86
N HIS A 67 -10.81 6.13 -8.66
CA HIS A 67 -11.44 6.76 -7.52
C HIS A 67 -11.46 8.26 -7.75
N ASP A 68 -12.66 8.87 -7.77
CA ASP A 68 -12.76 10.32 -7.67
C ASP A 68 -12.16 10.75 -6.33
N ILE A 69 -11.14 11.60 -6.39
CA ILE A 69 -10.40 12.08 -5.22
C ILE A 69 -11.32 12.82 -4.25
N HIS A 70 -12.44 13.38 -4.74
CA HIS A 70 -13.47 14.00 -3.90
C HIS A 70 -14.24 13.00 -3.03
N ASP A 71 -14.37 11.74 -3.45
CA ASP A 71 -15.04 10.70 -2.67
C ASP A 71 -14.25 10.31 -1.41
N LEU A 72 -12.97 10.66 -1.36
CA LEU A 72 -12.08 10.37 -0.25
C LEU A 72 -12.30 11.34 0.93
N ILE A 73 -12.87 12.53 0.68
CA ILE A 73 -13.04 13.57 1.71
C ILE A 73 -14.02 13.08 2.79
N PRO A 74 -13.72 13.32 4.09
CA PRO A 74 -14.62 12.94 5.16
C PRO A 74 -16.02 13.49 4.99
N ILE A 75 -17.02 12.61 5.12
CA ILE A 75 -18.43 12.91 4.80
C ILE A 75 -18.90 14.17 5.55
N ALA A 76 -18.57 14.27 6.84
CA ALA A 76 -18.93 15.40 7.69
C ALA A 76 -18.25 16.73 7.29
N LYS A 77 -17.16 16.69 6.51
CA LYS A 77 -16.35 17.86 6.14
C LYS A 77 -16.43 18.22 4.64
N ARG A 78 -17.22 17.49 3.84
CA ARG A 78 -17.30 17.65 2.38
C ARG A 78 -17.61 19.07 1.90
N ALA A 79 -18.32 19.88 2.69
CA ALA A 79 -18.67 21.25 2.31
C ALA A 79 -17.50 22.25 2.44
N ASN A 80 -16.48 21.96 3.27
CA ASN A 80 -15.36 22.90 3.51
C ASN A 80 -14.12 22.19 4.10
N PHE A 81 -13.56 21.22 3.36
CA PHE A 81 -12.38 20.48 3.80
C PHE A 81 -11.10 21.21 3.40
N ASN A 82 -10.27 21.54 4.39
CA ASN A 82 -9.01 22.30 4.23
C ASN A 82 -7.80 21.55 4.81
N ASP A 83 -7.92 20.23 4.96
CA ASP A 83 -6.92 19.38 5.59
C ASP A 83 -6.33 18.39 4.56
N SER A 84 -5.49 17.47 5.03
CA SER A 84 -4.88 16.44 4.20
C SER A 84 -5.44 15.07 4.53
N ILE A 85 -5.69 14.29 3.48
CA ILE A 85 -5.89 12.84 3.58
C ILE A 85 -4.52 12.21 3.55
N MET A 86 -4.22 11.34 4.51
CA MET A 86 -2.90 10.71 4.63
C MET A 86 -3.03 9.21 4.82
N ILE A 87 -2.25 8.46 4.05
CA ILE A 87 -2.10 7.01 4.20
C ILE A 87 -0.61 6.72 4.36
N GLU A 88 -0.27 5.98 5.40
CA GLU A 88 1.09 5.61 5.72
C GLU A 88 1.22 4.09 5.81
N ALA A 89 2.30 3.56 5.24
CA ALA A 89 2.66 2.16 5.36
C ALA A 89 4.06 2.01 5.97
N GLY A 90 4.16 1.18 7.00
CA GLY A 90 5.42 0.78 7.62
C GLY A 90 6.00 -0.46 6.94
N PHE A 91 7.32 -0.50 6.81
CA PHE A 91 8.06 -1.56 6.14
C PHE A 91 9.25 -2.02 6.97
N MET A 92 9.45 -3.34 7.02
CA MET A 92 10.63 -3.96 7.61
C MET A 92 11.32 -4.85 6.57
N PRO A 93 12.55 -4.51 6.15
CA PRO A 93 13.41 -5.43 5.41
C PRO A 93 13.72 -6.66 6.27
N THR A 94 13.69 -7.85 5.66
CA THR A 94 14.25 -9.05 6.28
C THR A 94 15.78 -9.04 6.17
N GLU A 95 16.47 -9.88 6.94
CA GLU A 95 17.93 -10.02 6.81
C GLU A 95 18.38 -10.41 5.39
N SER A 96 17.54 -11.17 4.67
CA SER A 96 17.81 -11.53 3.27
C SER A 96 17.69 -10.32 2.36
N ASP A 97 16.63 -9.52 2.53
CA ASP A 97 16.43 -8.28 1.77
C ASP A 97 17.61 -7.31 1.97
N GLU A 98 18.02 -7.08 3.23
CA GLU A 98 19.15 -6.21 3.59
C GLU A 98 20.45 -6.62 2.87
N LYS A 99 20.76 -7.93 2.88
CA LYS A 99 21.94 -8.47 2.21
C LYS A 99 21.89 -8.26 0.70
N ILE A 100 20.73 -8.43 0.07
CA ILE A 100 20.58 -8.25 -1.39
C ILE A 100 20.63 -6.76 -1.74
N LEU A 101 19.91 -5.92 -1.01
CA LEU A 101 19.89 -4.46 -1.18
C LEU A 101 21.30 -3.87 -1.04
N ALA A 102 22.06 -4.27 -0.02
CA ALA A 102 23.44 -3.83 0.16
C ALA A 102 24.36 -4.19 -1.03
N ARG A 103 24.17 -5.39 -1.62
CA ARG A 103 24.90 -5.81 -2.83
C ARG A 103 24.50 -4.97 -4.05
N LEU A 104 23.20 -4.72 -4.24
CA LEU A 104 22.68 -3.91 -5.34
C LEU A 104 23.15 -2.45 -5.23
N PHE A 105 23.16 -1.86 -4.03
CA PHE A 105 23.69 -0.51 -3.81
C PHE A 105 25.17 -0.43 -4.13
N LYS A 106 25.96 -1.43 -3.72
CA LYS A 106 27.39 -1.47 -4.05
C LYS A 106 27.62 -1.60 -5.55
N LYS A 107 26.83 -2.43 -6.24
CA LYS A 107 26.96 -2.68 -7.68
C LYS A 107 26.51 -1.48 -8.52
N ASN A 108 25.33 -0.95 -8.25
CA ASN A 108 24.68 0.05 -9.11
C ASN A 108 25.03 1.48 -8.72
N VAL A 109 25.19 1.76 -7.42
CA VAL A 109 25.42 3.10 -6.87
C VAL A 109 26.88 3.29 -6.40
N GLY A 110 27.60 2.18 -6.16
CA GLY A 110 28.93 2.24 -5.55
C GLY A 110 28.90 2.61 -4.06
N ALA A 111 27.73 2.48 -3.41
CA ALA A 111 27.54 2.76 -1.99
C ALA A 111 27.64 1.48 -1.18
N THR A 112 28.40 1.50 -0.08
CA THR A 112 28.42 0.42 0.91
C THR A 112 27.67 0.89 2.14
N LEU A 113 26.54 0.27 2.45
CA LEU A 113 25.80 0.53 3.69
C LEU A 113 26.66 0.12 4.89
N THR A 114 26.69 0.99 5.91
CA THR A 114 27.39 0.73 7.17
C THR A 114 26.44 0.41 8.30
N GLU A 115 25.16 0.74 8.12
CA GLU A 115 24.07 0.46 9.03
C GLU A 115 22.98 -0.29 8.24
N PRO A 116 22.17 -1.14 8.91
CA PRO A 116 21.00 -1.73 8.28
C PRO A 116 20.03 -0.62 7.85
N ILE A 117 19.24 -0.88 6.80
CA ILE A 117 18.18 0.03 6.40
C ILE A 117 17.15 0.14 7.53
N GLY A 118 16.81 -0.98 8.15
CA GLY A 118 15.90 -1.03 9.29
C GLY A 118 14.46 -0.69 8.92
N GLU A 119 13.63 -0.45 9.94
CA GLU A 119 12.24 -0.06 9.74
C GLU A 119 12.16 1.34 9.10
N PHE A 120 11.28 1.48 8.12
CA PHE A 120 10.99 2.75 7.48
C PHE A 120 9.51 2.84 7.14
N HIS A 121 9.03 4.03 6.78
CA HIS A 121 7.66 4.20 6.30
C HIS A 121 7.59 5.09 5.07
N ILE A 122 6.50 4.90 4.33
CA ILE A 122 6.13 5.73 3.19
C ILE A 122 4.78 6.36 3.50
N THR A 123 4.72 7.68 3.43
CA THR A 123 3.48 8.46 3.62
C THR A 123 3.03 9.04 2.29
N GLN A 124 1.80 8.76 1.90
CA GLN A 124 1.11 9.34 0.76
C GLN A 124 0.07 10.33 1.25
N ALA A 125 0.14 11.58 0.78
CA ALA A 125 -0.71 12.66 1.25
C ALA A 125 -1.38 13.41 0.08
N TYR A 126 -2.65 13.76 0.28
CA TYR A 126 -3.46 14.57 -0.61
C TYR A 126 -3.98 15.78 0.14
N LYS A 127 -3.53 16.98 -0.23
CA LYS A 127 -3.95 18.23 0.41
C LYS A 127 -5.13 18.86 -0.31
N PHE A 128 -6.10 19.33 0.48
CA PHE A 128 -7.32 19.97 0.00
C PHE A 128 -7.44 21.39 0.54
N GLU A 129 -8.00 22.28 -0.27
CA GLU A 129 -8.44 23.62 0.12
C GLU A 129 -9.84 23.84 -0.45
N ASN A 130 -10.79 24.23 0.41
CA ASN A 130 -12.22 24.35 0.08
C ASN A 130 -12.77 23.12 -0.66
N SER A 131 -12.45 21.93 -0.14
CA SER A 131 -12.87 20.63 -0.69
C SER A 131 -12.37 20.31 -2.11
N THR A 132 -11.43 21.10 -2.62
CA THR A 132 -10.77 20.86 -3.90
C THR A 132 -9.34 20.41 -3.65
N MET A 133 -8.90 19.33 -4.30
CA MET A 133 -7.50 18.91 -4.21
C MET A 133 -6.62 20.01 -4.79
N VAL A 134 -5.62 20.43 -4.03
CA VAL A 134 -4.67 21.43 -4.53
C VAL A 134 -3.78 20.76 -5.58
N ALA A 135 -3.84 21.25 -6.82
CA ALA A 135 -3.07 20.70 -7.93
C ALA A 135 -1.57 20.60 -7.59
N GLY A 136 -0.97 19.44 -7.85
CA GLY A 136 0.45 19.19 -7.56
C GLY A 136 0.81 18.98 -6.08
N GLN A 137 -0.16 18.94 -5.16
CA GLN A 137 0.07 18.63 -3.74
C GLN A 137 -0.21 17.17 -3.37
N HIS A 138 -0.29 16.29 -4.37
CA HIS A 138 -0.05 14.87 -4.14
C HIS A 138 1.43 14.67 -3.80
N SER A 139 1.72 14.08 -2.64
CA SER A 139 3.10 13.87 -2.21
C SER A 139 3.31 12.48 -1.64
N ILE A 140 4.40 11.85 -2.05
CA ILE A 140 4.90 10.60 -1.49
C ILE A 140 6.19 10.92 -0.74
N LYS A 141 6.16 10.77 0.57
CA LYS A 141 7.30 11.03 1.46
C LYS A 141 7.88 9.70 1.95
N TRP A 142 9.18 9.55 1.74
CA TRP A 142 9.94 8.41 2.25
C TRP A 142 10.65 8.79 3.54
N ASN A 143 10.31 8.12 4.64
CA ASN A 143 11.04 8.23 5.89
C ASN A 143 11.95 7.03 6.05
N ILE A 144 13.05 7.06 5.30
CA ILE A 144 14.07 6.01 5.30
C ILE A 144 15.44 6.64 5.52
N ASN A 145 16.28 5.98 6.32
CA ASN A 145 17.62 6.45 6.60
C ASN A 145 18.64 5.48 5.99
N LEU A 146 19.36 5.93 4.98
CA LEU A 146 20.41 5.14 4.34
C LEU A 146 21.75 5.72 4.73
N VAL A 147 22.50 5.02 5.59
CA VAL A 147 23.83 5.46 6.04
C VAL A 147 24.90 4.54 5.46
N GLY A 148 25.88 5.14 4.79
CA GLY A 148 26.93 4.36 4.14
C GLY A 148 28.12 5.18 3.68
N LYS A 149 29.04 4.50 2.99
CA LYS A 149 30.23 5.08 2.38
C LYS A 149 30.15 4.98 0.87
N LEU A 150 30.35 6.10 0.20
CA LEU A 150 30.57 6.14 -1.24
C LEU A 150 32.03 5.81 -1.57
N LYS A 151 32.32 5.45 -2.83
CA LYS A 151 33.69 5.15 -3.28
C LYS A 151 34.67 6.23 -2.80
N ARG A 152 35.71 5.81 -2.08
CA ARG A 152 36.81 6.62 -1.50
C ARG A 152 36.46 7.44 -0.24
N GLN A 153 35.23 7.42 0.26
CA GLN A 153 34.90 8.09 1.52
C GLN A 153 35.25 7.21 2.72
N ARG A 154 35.96 7.78 3.70
CA ARG A 154 36.32 7.08 4.94
C ARG A 154 35.23 7.14 6.01
N ILE A 155 34.48 8.23 6.05
CA ILE A 155 33.46 8.52 7.07
C ILE A 155 32.08 8.15 6.50
N PRO A 156 31.30 7.32 7.21
CA PRO A 156 29.90 7.06 6.83
C PRO A 156 29.08 8.34 6.88
N LYS A 157 28.20 8.53 5.89
CA LYS A 157 27.25 9.64 5.84
C LYS A 157 25.90 9.15 5.34
N LYS A 158 24.87 9.94 5.61
CA LYS A 158 23.55 9.74 4.99
C LYS A 158 23.71 9.86 3.47
N ILE A 159 23.21 8.87 2.74
CA ILE A 159 23.17 8.88 1.27
C ILE A 159 22.17 9.96 0.86
N SER A 160 22.65 10.93 0.09
CA SER A 160 21.85 12.03 -0.44
C SER A 160 21.85 12.03 -1.97
N SER A 161 21.20 13.04 -2.56
CA SER A 161 21.28 13.31 -4.00
C SER A 161 22.75 13.38 -4.47
N PRO A 162 23.10 12.82 -5.65
CA PRO A 162 22.20 12.23 -6.67
C PRO A 162 21.88 10.73 -6.45
N ASN A 163 22.63 10.05 -5.58
CA ASN A 163 22.54 8.60 -5.37
C ASN A 163 21.22 8.15 -4.72
N TRP A 164 20.55 9.06 -4.03
CA TRP A 164 19.28 8.82 -3.36
C TRP A 164 18.21 8.25 -4.30
N ALA A 165 18.00 8.87 -5.47
CA ALA A 165 16.95 8.46 -6.40
C ALA A 165 17.14 7.00 -6.86
N GLU A 166 18.38 6.61 -7.12
CA GLU A 166 18.74 5.25 -7.52
C GLU A 166 18.54 4.25 -6.37
N CYS A 167 18.93 4.61 -5.15
CA CYS A 167 18.68 3.79 -3.97
C CYS A 167 17.18 3.55 -3.77
N ILE A 168 16.35 4.59 -3.87
CA ILE A 168 14.89 4.47 -3.76
C ILE A 168 14.33 3.59 -4.87
N ARG A 169 14.81 3.73 -6.12
CA ARG A 169 14.40 2.87 -7.24
C ARG A 169 14.67 1.40 -6.95
N ILE A 170 15.84 1.08 -6.40
CA ILE A 170 16.18 -0.29 -6.01
C ILE A 170 15.29 -0.78 -4.86
N ILE A 171 15.02 0.05 -3.85
CA ILE A 171 14.15 -0.35 -2.72
C ILE A 171 12.71 -0.60 -3.18
N LYS A 172 12.19 0.22 -4.10
CA LYS A 172 10.83 0.07 -4.68
C LYS A 172 10.60 -1.34 -5.26
N THR A 173 11.62 -2.02 -5.79
CA THR A 173 11.47 -3.38 -6.34
C THR A 173 11.27 -4.46 -5.27
N PHE A 174 11.64 -4.18 -4.02
CA PHE A 174 11.47 -5.09 -2.88
C PHE A 174 10.19 -4.82 -2.09
N LEU A 175 9.53 -3.67 -2.30
CA LEU A 175 8.29 -3.35 -1.61
C LEU A 175 7.21 -4.40 -1.95
N PRO A 176 6.46 -4.90 -0.96
CA PRO A 176 5.29 -5.74 -1.22
C PRO A 176 4.20 -4.94 -1.98
N SER A 177 3.40 -5.67 -2.77
CA SER A 177 2.21 -5.14 -3.47
C SER A 177 0.95 -5.41 -2.66
N VAL A 178 0.00 -4.47 -2.68
CA VAL A 178 -1.37 -4.72 -2.24
C VAL A 178 -2.17 -5.23 -3.42
N VAL A 179 -2.96 -6.29 -3.20
CA VAL A 179 -3.96 -6.75 -4.17
C VAL A 179 -5.32 -6.65 -3.51
N TYR A 180 -6.19 -5.80 -4.06
CA TYR A 180 -7.53 -5.54 -3.54
C TYR A 180 -8.58 -6.16 -4.45
N PHE A 181 -9.51 -6.88 -3.83
CA PHE A 181 -10.66 -7.48 -4.50
C PHE A 181 -11.93 -6.78 -4.00
N PRO A 182 -12.48 -5.81 -4.77
CA PRO A 182 -13.65 -5.05 -4.35
C PRO A 182 -14.92 -5.91 -4.29
N ASN A 183 -15.00 -6.90 -5.18
CA ASN A 183 -16.08 -7.86 -5.26
C ASN A 183 -15.57 -9.26 -4.93
N PHE A 184 -16.48 -10.15 -4.52
CA PHE A 184 -16.18 -11.57 -4.51
C PHE A 184 -15.75 -12.02 -5.91
N LEU A 185 -14.66 -12.78 -5.99
CA LEU A 185 -14.19 -13.45 -7.23
C LEU A 185 -15.20 -14.47 -7.80
N PHE A 186 -16.34 -14.64 -7.14
CA PHE A 186 -17.41 -15.53 -7.52
C PHE A 186 -18.68 -14.72 -7.67
N GLU A 187 -19.23 -14.67 -8.88
CA GLU A 187 -20.66 -14.40 -9.04
C GLU A 187 -21.39 -15.59 -8.43
N PHE A 188 -21.99 -15.40 -7.25
CA PHE A 188 -22.94 -16.37 -6.74
C PHE A 188 -24.10 -16.43 -7.75
N PRO A 189 -24.40 -17.61 -8.30
CA PRO A 189 -25.48 -17.70 -9.28
C PRO A 189 -26.79 -17.32 -8.61
N ASP A 190 -27.65 -16.57 -9.31
CA ASP A 190 -28.99 -16.20 -8.83
C ASP A 190 -29.82 -17.40 -8.35
N LYS A 191 -29.48 -18.60 -8.86
CA LYS A 191 -30.03 -19.89 -8.45
C LYS A 191 -28.95 -20.96 -8.43
N ILE A 192 -28.88 -21.71 -7.35
CA ILE A 192 -28.10 -22.95 -7.26
C ILE A 192 -29.04 -24.09 -7.69
N TYR A 193 -28.81 -24.65 -8.87
CA TYR A 193 -29.54 -25.82 -9.34
C TYR A 193 -28.89 -27.07 -8.75
N LEU A 194 -29.68 -27.90 -8.07
CA LEU A 194 -29.23 -29.17 -7.50
C LEU A 194 -29.05 -30.27 -8.57
N GLU A 195 -29.53 -30.02 -9.79
CA GLU A 195 -29.47 -30.91 -10.95
C GLU A 195 -29.12 -30.09 -12.18
N ASN A 196 -28.34 -30.67 -13.11
CA ASN A 196 -27.90 -29.97 -14.32
C ASN A 196 -29.12 -29.67 -15.22
N PRO A 197 -29.42 -28.39 -15.51
CA PRO A 197 -30.47 -28.05 -16.46
C PRO A 197 -30.09 -28.55 -17.87
N PRO A 198 -31.06 -29.06 -18.66
CA PRO A 198 -30.80 -29.72 -19.94
C PRO A 198 -30.08 -28.85 -20.97
N ASP A 199 -30.15 -27.53 -20.83
CA ASP A 199 -29.60 -26.56 -21.78
C ASP A 199 -28.19 -26.03 -21.44
N ASN A 200 -27.60 -26.36 -20.28
CA ASN A 200 -26.26 -25.87 -19.93
C ASN A 200 -25.52 -26.73 -18.88
N PRO A 201 -24.86 -27.83 -19.29
CA PRO A 201 -24.32 -28.83 -18.38
C PRO A 201 -23.03 -28.44 -17.65
N ASP A 202 -22.33 -27.38 -18.06
CA ASP A 202 -20.93 -27.16 -17.64
C ASP A 202 -20.73 -26.06 -16.58
N LYS A 203 -21.73 -25.20 -16.32
CA LYS A 203 -21.56 -24.06 -15.38
C LYS A 203 -21.57 -24.45 -13.90
N HIS A 204 -22.17 -25.58 -13.54
CA HIS A 204 -22.43 -25.93 -12.13
C HIS A 204 -21.44 -26.94 -11.52
N ASN A 205 -20.57 -27.56 -12.34
CA ASN A 205 -19.63 -28.59 -11.89
C ASN A 205 -18.59 -28.09 -10.87
N PHE A 206 -18.39 -26.78 -10.73
CA PHE A 206 -17.51 -26.20 -9.71
C PHE A 206 -18.11 -26.17 -8.30
N TYR A 207 -19.43 -26.34 -8.17
CA TYR A 207 -20.16 -26.20 -6.89
C TYR A 207 -20.67 -27.54 -6.32
N CYS A 208 -20.50 -28.63 -7.05
CA CYS A 208 -20.92 -29.96 -6.64
C CYS A 208 -19.67 -30.77 -6.24
N THR A 209 -19.34 -30.79 -4.94
CA THR A 209 -18.50 -31.82 -4.30
C THR A 209 -19.31 -32.55 -3.26
#